data_AF-A0A1L9QMH7-F1
#
_entry.id   AF-A0A1L9QMH7-F1
#
_cell.length_a   1.000
_cell.length_b   1.000
_cell.length_c   1.000
_cell.angle_alpha   90.00
_cell.angle_beta   90.00
_cell.angle_gamma   90.00
#
_symmetry.space_group_name_H-M   'P 1'
#
loop_
_entity.id
_entity.type
_entity.pdbx_description
1 polymer ?
#
loop_
_entity_poly.entity_id
_entity_poly.type
_entity_poly.pdbx_seq_one_letter_code
_entity_poly.pdbx_strand_id
1 'polypeptide(L)'
;MPDGEFRVSLTGASRVVDYSKEWLGRILSRSCNPVKVLQGMGFTGKIPKTATQSIRGGGREVQTISLSDFNLVIVYAASKGKKEALALQSSLTIMALGDFFRDAFGETPLAIDEKRRISTKLMQQQLAQRTGGQWTKKIFLL
;
A
#
# COMPACT_ATOMS: atom_id res chain seq x y z
N MET A 1 -14.60 9.39 -9.75
CA MET A 1 -14.33 7.94 -9.61
C MET A 1 -15.42 7.22 -10.39
N PRO A 2 -15.10 6.38 -11.38
CA PRO A 2 -16.12 5.79 -12.27
C PRO A 2 -17.04 4.74 -11.61
N ASP A 3 -16.66 4.21 -10.44
CA ASP A 3 -17.33 3.07 -9.78
C ASP A 3 -17.32 3.12 -8.23
N GLY A 4 -16.79 4.20 -7.63
CA GLY A 4 -16.66 4.32 -6.17
C GLY A 4 -15.56 3.45 -5.54
N GLU A 5 -14.78 2.71 -6.34
CA GLU A 5 -13.69 1.88 -5.84
C GLU A 5 -12.50 2.76 -5.42
N PHE A 6 -11.96 2.53 -4.22
CA PHE A 6 -10.68 3.11 -3.82
C PHE A 6 -9.53 2.53 -4.67
N ARG A 7 -8.75 3.41 -5.28
CA ARG A 7 -7.67 3.04 -6.20
C ARG A 7 -6.34 3.66 -5.82
N VAL A 8 -5.26 2.94 -6.10
CA VAL A 8 -3.90 3.34 -5.75
C VAL A 8 -3.10 3.54 -7.03
N SER A 9 -2.41 4.68 -7.16
CA SER A 9 -1.53 4.92 -8.32
C SER A 9 -0.37 3.94 -8.33
N LEU A 10 0.11 3.54 -9.53
CA LEU A 10 1.27 2.65 -9.64
C LEU A 10 2.51 3.19 -8.92
N THR A 11 2.69 4.52 -8.98
CA THR A 11 3.75 5.24 -8.28
C THR A 11 3.59 5.17 -6.76
N GLY A 12 2.39 5.44 -6.25
CA GLY A 12 2.08 5.35 -4.82
C GLY A 12 2.29 3.93 -4.30
N ALA A 13 1.73 2.94 -5.00
CA ALA A 13 1.85 1.54 -4.67
C ALA A 13 3.32 1.11 -4.57
N SER A 14 4.16 1.49 -5.54
CA SER A 14 5.59 1.16 -5.53
C SER A 14 6.34 1.79 -4.36
N ARG A 15 6.08 3.07 -4.05
CA ARG A 15 6.80 3.79 -2.99
C ARG A 15 6.46 3.29 -1.60
N VAL A 16 5.20 2.95 -1.36
CA VAL A 16 4.72 2.50 -0.05
C VAL A 16 5.40 1.19 0.38
N VAL A 17 5.77 0.33 -0.57
CA VAL A 17 6.39 -0.98 -0.31
C VAL A 17 7.92 -0.98 -0.52
N ASP A 18 8.56 0.19 -0.53
CA ASP A 18 10.01 0.36 -0.70
C ASP A 18 10.55 -0.15 -2.06
N TYR A 19 9.84 0.16 -3.15
CA TYR A 19 10.39 0.06 -4.51
C TYR A 19 10.59 1.45 -5.14
N SER A 20 11.38 1.49 -6.22
CA SER A 20 11.49 2.69 -7.05
C SER A 20 10.13 3.13 -7.55
N LYS A 21 9.89 4.43 -7.70
CA LYS A 21 8.61 5.03 -8.12
C LYS A 21 8.00 4.35 -9.36
N GLU A 22 8.83 3.96 -10.32
CA GLU A 22 8.41 3.39 -11.60
C GLU A 22 8.42 1.85 -11.60
N TRP A 23 8.72 1.20 -10.47
CA TRP A 23 8.91 -0.25 -10.42
C TRP A 23 7.68 -1.01 -10.92
N LEU A 24 6.50 -0.72 -10.35
CA LEU A 24 5.28 -1.45 -10.71
C LEU A 24 4.92 -1.23 -12.18
N GLY A 25 5.00 0.00 -12.68
CA GLY A 25 4.79 0.30 -14.10
C GLY A 25 5.79 -0.40 -15.02
N ARG A 26 7.05 -0.53 -14.61
CA ARG A 26 8.08 -1.25 -15.38
C ARG A 26 7.83 -2.75 -15.43
N ILE A 27 7.49 -3.39 -14.30
CA ILE A 27 7.28 -4.84 -14.29
C ILE A 27 6.02 -5.22 -15.08
N LEU A 28 4.96 -4.40 -15.01
CA LEU A 28 3.70 -4.61 -15.73
C LEU A 28 3.87 -4.44 -17.23
N SER A 29 4.56 -3.40 -17.68
CA SER A 29 4.81 -3.18 -19.11
C SER A 29 5.71 -4.24 -19.75
N ARG A 30 6.67 -4.79 -19.00
CA ARG A 30 7.62 -5.79 -19.49
C ARG A 30 7.21 -7.24 -19.23
N SER A 31 6.08 -7.47 -18.55
CA SER A 31 5.60 -8.81 -18.16
C SER A 31 6.68 -9.69 -17.51
N CYS A 32 7.49 -9.09 -16.61
CA CYS A 32 8.62 -9.77 -15.97
C CYS A 32 8.18 -10.84 -14.95
N ASN A 33 9.13 -11.64 -14.46
CA ASN A 33 8.90 -12.67 -13.43
C ASN A 33 8.09 -12.20 -12.20
N PRO A 34 8.29 -10.99 -11.63
CA PRO A 34 7.45 -10.51 -10.55
C PRO A 34 5.95 -10.45 -10.88
N VAL A 35 5.58 -10.12 -12.12
CA VAL A 35 4.18 -10.10 -12.55
C VAL A 35 3.60 -11.50 -12.61
N LYS A 36 4.36 -12.49 -13.08
CA LYS A 36 3.92 -13.90 -13.08
C LYS A 36 3.67 -14.41 -11.66
N VAL A 37 4.54 -14.04 -10.71
CA VAL A 37 4.35 -14.39 -9.30
C VAL A 37 3.09 -13.72 -8.75
N LEU A 38 2.92 -12.42 -8.99
CA LEU A 38 1.71 -11.69 -8.59
C LEU A 38 0.45 -12.31 -9.19
N GLN A 39 0.46 -12.66 -10.47
CA GLN A 39 -0.67 -13.32 -11.15
C GLN A 39 -0.96 -14.70 -10.54
N GLY A 40 0.06 -15.46 -10.15
CA GLY A 40 -0.10 -16.70 -9.39
C GLY A 40 -0.74 -16.50 -8.01
N MET A 41 -0.67 -15.29 -7.46
CA MET A 41 -1.38 -14.89 -6.23
C MET A 41 -2.78 -14.30 -6.49
N GLY A 42 -3.23 -14.25 -7.74
CA GLY A 42 -4.53 -13.70 -8.13
C GLY A 42 -4.52 -12.24 -8.59
N PHE A 43 -3.35 -11.63 -8.80
CA PHE A 43 -3.24 -10.26 -9.29
C PHE A 43 -3.84 -10.13 -10.70
N THR A 44 -4.80 -9.24 -10.85
CA THR A 44 -5.55 -9.10 -12.11
C THR A 44 -4.82 -8.25 -13.14
N GLY A 45 -4.04 -7.26 -12.68
CA GLY A 45 -3.33 -6.35 -13.57
C GLY A 45 -4.26 -5.49 -14.42
N LYS A 46 -5.52 -5.33 -14.01
CA LYS A 46 -6.43 -4.38 -14.65
C LYS A 46 -5.99 -2.97 -14.27
N ILE A 47 -5.41 -2.26 -15.23
CA ILE A 47 -4.91 -0.89 -15.05
C ILE A 47 -5.86 0.08 -15.76
N PRO A 48 -6.97 0.50 -15.12
CA PRO A 48 -7.78 1.56 -15.67
C PRO A 48 -6.95 2.85 -15.72
N LYS A 49 -6.97 3.51 -16.87
CA LYS A 49 -6.43 4.85 -17.01
C LYS A 49 -7.43 5.81 -16.40
N THR A 50 -7.05 6.48 -15.33
CA THR A 50 -7.88 7.52 -14.74
C THR A 50 -7.38 8.88 -15.22
N ALA A 51 -8.23 9.63 -15.92
CA ALA A 51 -7.91 10.98 -16.32
C ALA A 51 -7.85 11.85 -15.05
N THR A 52 -6.69 12.45 -14.79
CA THR A 52 -6.56 13.49 -13.77
C THR A 52 -6.83 14.81 -14.45
N GLN A 53 -7.83 15.56 -14.00
CA GLN A 53 -8.01 16.94 -14.43
C GLN A 53 -6.79 17.74 -13.96
N SER A 54 -5.94 18.18 -14.88
CA SER A 54 -4.92 19.18 -14.56
C SER A 54 -5.54 20.56 -14.71
N ILE A 55 -5.34 21.41 -13.71
CA ILE A 55 -5.82 22.81 -13.67
C ILE A 55 -5.07 23.67 -14.71
N ARG A 56 -4.01 23.15 -15.33
CA ARG A 56 -3.20 23.81 -16.37
C ARG A 56 -2.93 22.83 -17.51
N GLY A 57 -3.79 22.87 -18.52
CA GLY A 57 -3.56 22.39 -19.89
C GLY A 57 -2.61 21.20 -20.05
N GLY A 58 -3.13 19.99 -19.89
CA GLY A 58 -2.40 18.75 -20.15
C GLY A 58 -2.85 17.67 -19.18
N GLY A 59 -3.91 16.95 -19.53
CA GLY A 59 -4.42 15.85 -18.71
C GLY A 59 -3.34 14.77 -18.59
N ARG A 60 -2.78 14.60 -17.39
CA ARG A 60 -1.87 13.49 -17.11
C ARG A 60 -2.72 12.30 -16.72
N GLU A 61 -2.79 11.28 -17.58
CA GLU A 61 -3.39 10.00 -17.21
C GLU A 61 -2.55 9.37 -16.09
N VAL A 62 -3.19 9.07 -14.96
CA VAL A 62 -2.56 8.30 -13.89
C VAL A 62 -3.08 6.87 -13.97
N GLN A 63 -2.15 5.95 -14.11
CA GLN A 63 -2.43 4.52 -14.04
C GLN A 63 -2.62 4.11 -12.57
N THR A 64 -3.69 3.37 -12.31
CA THR A 64 -4.06 2.92 -10.97
C THR A 64 -4.36 1.43 -10.94
N ILE A 65 -4.32 0.84 -9.75
CA ILE A 65 -4.72 -0.54 -9.46
C ILE A 65 -5.81 -0.55 -8.38
N SER A 66 -6.56 -1.65 -8.33
CA SER A 66 -7.54 -1.92 -7.28
C SER A 66 -6.86 -2.04 -5.90
N LEU A 67 -7.64 -1.89 -4.84
CA LEU A 67 -7.15 -2.12 -3.48
C LEU A 67 -6.73 -3.58 -3.25
N SER A 68 -7.43 -4.52 -3.89
CA SER A 68 -7.11 -5.95 -3.84
C SER A 68 -5.75 -6.24 -4.49
N ASP A 69 -5.52 -5.74 -5.70
CA ASP A 69 -4.23 -5.86 -6.39
C ASP A 69 -3.11 -5.16 -5.60
N PHE A 70 -3.42 -4.03 -4.94
CA PHE A 70 -2.46 -3.37 -4.06
C PHE A 70 -2.09 -4.20 -2.84
N ASN A 71 -3.05 -4.89 -2.20
CA ASN A 71 -2.77 -5.80 -1.10
C ASN A 71 -1.82 -6.93 -1.53
N LEU A 72 -2.01 -7.49 -2.73
CA LEU A 72 -1.10 -8.51 -3.28
C LEU A 72 0.31 -7.97 -3.51
N VAL A 73 0.44 -6.71 -3.93
CA VAL A 73 1.75 -6.02 -4.04
C VAL A 73 2.43 -5.89 -2.68
N ILE A 74 1.68 -5.55 -1.62
CA ILE A 74 2.21 -5.51 -0.24
C ILE A 74 2.72 -6.90 0.17
N VAL A 75 1.90 -7.94 0.00
CA VAL A 75 2.26 -9.31 0.38
C VAL A 75 3.49 -9.80 -0.39
N TYR A 76 3.56 -9.54 -1.70
CA TYR A 76 4.73 -9.87 -2.52
C TYR A 76 5.98 -9.15 -2.01
N ALA A 77 5.91 -7.83 -1.78
CA ALA A 77 7.06 -7.06 -1.31
C ALA A 77 7.52 -7.55 0.07
N ALA A 78 6.58 -7.86 0.96
CA ALA A 78 6.85 -8.43 2.26
C ALA A 78 7.55 -9.80 2.16
N SER A 79 7.11 -10.66 1.23
CA SER A 79 7.74 -11.95 0.96
C SER A 79 9.15 -11.83 0.36
N LYS A 80 9.50 -10.66 -0.19
CA LYS A 80 10.86 -10.30 -0.63
C LYS A 80 11.69 -9.61 0.45
N GLY A 81 11.20 -9.57 1.69
CA GLY A 81 11.93 -9.01 2.82
C GLY A 81 11.91 -7.47 2.87
N LYS A 82 11.01 -6.81 2.12
CA LYS A 82 10.87 -5.35 2.19
C LYS A 82 10.33 -4.94 3.55
N LYS A 83 11.11 -4.15 4.29
CA LYS A 83 10.84 -3.83 5.70
C LYS A 83 9.59 -2.97 5.85
N GLU A 84 9.41 -2.02 4.96
CA GLU A 84 8.27 -1.10 4.88
C GLU A 84 6.99 -1.86 4.57
N ALA A 85 7.03 -2.81 3.63
CA ALA A 85 5.90 -3.67 3.30
C ALA A 85 5.52 -4.58 4.48
N LEU A 86 6.51 -5.16 5.16
CA LEU A 86 6.28 -5.99 6.36
C LEU A 86 5.69 -5.17 7.52
N ALA A 87 6.23 -3.97 7.75
CA ALA A 87 5.74 -3.06 8.78
C ALA A 87 4.30 -2.61 8.49
N LEU A 88 4.00 -2.28 7.23
CA LEU A 88 2.65 -1.93 6.79
C LEU A 88 1.67 -3.09 6.92
N GLN A 89 2.04 -4.29 6.43
CA GLN A 89 1.20 -5.47 6.55
C GLN A 89 0.89 -5.79 8.02
N SER A 90 1.90 -5.71 8.89
CA SER A 90 1.75 -5.96 10.32
C SER A 90 0.86 -4.91 10.99
N SER A 91 1.05 -3.62 10.69
CA SER A 91 0.23 -2.56 11.28
C SER A 91 -1.23 -2.66 10.85
N LEU A 92 -1.49 -2.92 9.57
CA LEU A 92 -2.85 -3.14 9.04
C LEU A 92 -3.50 -4.36 9.71
N THR A 93 -2.76 -5.45 9.88
CA THR A 93 -3.26 -6.68 10.52
C THR A 93 -3.62 -6.44 11.98
N ILE A 94 -2.72 -5.79 12.75
CA ILE A 94 -2.97 -5.47 14.16
C ILE A 94 -4.19 -4.56 14.30
N MET A 95 -4.34 -3.56 13.44
CA MET A 95 -5.50 -2.67 13.47
C MET A 95 -6.80 -3.40 13.13
N ALA A 96 -6.80 -4.21 12.07
CA ALA A 96 -7.98 -4.97 11.66
C ALA A 96 -8.42 -5.95 12.76
N LEU A 97 -7.47 -6.66 13.37
CA LEU A 97 -7.75 -7.54 14.52
C LEU A 97 -8.26 -6.75 15.72
N GLY A 98 -7.66 -5.59 16.02
CA GLY A 98 -8.10 -4.74 17.13
C GLY A 98 -9.53 -4.24 16.98
N ASP A 99 -9.90 -3.77 15.78
CA ASP A 99 -11.28 -3.39 15.47
C ASP A 99 -12.24 -4.59 15.53
N PHE A 100 -11.83 -5.74 15.00
CA PHE A 100 -12.62 -6.96 15.04
C PHE A 100 -12.91 -7.43 16.47
N PHE A 101 -11.90 -7.41 17.35
CA PHE A 101 -12.10 -7.77 18.76
C PHE A 101 -13.00 -6.77 19.48
N ARG A 102 -12.81 -5.46 19.26
CA ARG A 102 -13.69 -4.42 19.83
C ARG A 102 -15.15 -4.68 19.48
N ASP A 103 -15.41 -4.90 18.19
CA ASP A 103 -16.76 -5.20 17.71
C ASP A 103 -17.34 -6.48 18.35
N ALA A 104 -16.54 -7.55 18.42
CA ALA A 104 -16.93 -8.82 19.03
C ALA A 104 -17.27 -8.70 20.54
N PHE A 105 -16.69 -7.73 21.25
CA PHE A 105 -16.96 -7.44 22.66
C PHE A 105 -17.95 -6.29 22.87
N GLY A 106 -18.57 -5.76 21.81
CA GLY A 106 -19.54 -4.66 21.89
C GLY A 106 -18.91 -3.30 22.20
N GLU A 107 -17.59 -3.17 22.03
CA GLU A 107 -16.89 -1.89 22.13
C GLU A 107 -16.96 -1.12 20.80
N THR A 108 -16.90 0.21 20.88
CA THR A 108 -16.83 1.03 19.68
C THR A 108 -15.49 0.84 18.94
N PRO A 109 -15.53 0.73 17.60
CA PRO A 109 -14.33 0.77 16.79
C PRO A 109 -13.54 2.06 17.03
N LEU A 110 -12.23 2.01 16.82
CA LEU A 110 -11.38 3.18 17.02
C LEU A 110 -11.78 4.32 16.08
N ALA A 111 -11.66 5.57 16.56
CA ALA A 111 -11.80 6.73 15.70
C ALA A 111 -10.70 6.77 14.62
N ILE A 112 -10.97 7.39 13.47
CA ILE A 112 -10.02 7.40 12.34
C ILE A 112 -8.66 8.00 12.71
N ASP A 113 -8.64 9.06 13.52
CA ASP A 113 -7.40 9.71 13.96
C ASP A 113 -6.59 8.82 14.91
N GLU A 114 -7.28 8.02 15.71
CA GLU A 114 -6.66 7.06 16.59
C GLU A 114 -6.05 5.89 15.80
N LYS A 115 -6.77 5.38 14.80
CA LYS A 115 -6.23 4.39 13.84
C LYS A 115 -4.97 4.92 13.15
N ARG A 116 -4.97 6.18 12.70
CA ARG A 116 -3.79 6.81 12.07
C ARG A 116 -2.59 6.89 13.02
N ARG A 117 -2.83 7.30 14.28
CA ARG A 117 -1.79 7.41 15.31
C ARG A 117 -1.20 6.04 15.64
N ILE A 118 -2.05 5.04 15.83
CA ILE A 118 -1.63 3.66 16.15
C ILE A 118 -0.87 3.06 14.97
N SER A 119 -1.38 3.18 13.74
CA SER A 119 -0.70 2.71 12.53
C SER A 119 0.71 3.28 12.41
N THR A 120 0.84 4.59 12.57
CA THR A 120 2.12 5.31 12.51
C THR A 120 3.09 4.79 13.57
N LYS A 121 2.62 4.64 14.82
CA LYS A 121 3.43 4.14 15.92
C LYS A 121 3.89 2.70 15.68
N LEU A 122 3.00 1.82 15.23
CA LEU A 122 3.31 0.42 14.94
C LEU A 122 4.33 0.30 13.81
N MET A 123 4.16 1.06 12.73
CA MET A 123 5.15 1.07 11.64
C MET A 123 6.52 1.54 12.13
N GLN A 124 6.58 2.60 12.94
CA GLN A 124 7.85 3.08 13.52
C GLN A 124 8.51 2.03 14.41
N GLN A 125 7.73 1.35 15.27
CA GLN A 125 8.24 0.30 16.16
C GLN A 125 8.78 -0.90 15.36
N GLN A 126 8.04 -1.37 14.37
CA GLN A 126 8.44 -2.50 13.52
C GLN A 126 9.69 -2.19 12.70
N LEU A 127 9.81 -0.96 12.22
CA LEU A 127 11.02 -0.51 11.52
C LEU A 127 12.21 -0.40 12.49
N ALA A 128 12.02 0.18 13.67
CA ALA A 128 13.09 0.36 14.67
C ALA A 128 13.66 -0.97 15.20
N GLN A 129 12.79 -1.96 15.46
CA GLN A 129 13.19 -3.30 15.89
C GLN A 129 14.03 -4.05 14.84
N ARG A 130 13.96 -3.64 13.56
CA ARG A 130 14.63 -4.30 12.44
C ARG A 130 15.81 -3.53 11.85
N THR A 131 16.13 -2.33 12.35
CA THR A 131 17.22 -1.49 11.80
C THR A 131 18.29 -1.07 12.79
N GLY A 132 18.23 -1.42 14.08
CA GLY A 132 19.29 -1.02 15.00
C GLY A 132 19.50 0.50 15.04
N GLY A 133 18.40 1.27 15.00
CA GLY A 133 18.42 2.66 15.43
C GLY A 133 18.90 3.74 14.45
N GLN A 134 18.71 3.61 13.13
CA GLN A 134 18.77 4.79 12.25
C GLN A 134 17.65 4.83 11.21
N TRP A 135 17.17 6.05 10.98
CA TRP A 135 16.24 6.55 9.94
C TRP A 135 14.76 6.70 10.31
N THR A 136 14.41 7.92 10.75
CA THR A 136 13.07 8.51 10.65
C THR A 136 13.16 9.77 9.79
N LYS A 137 12.50 9.81 8.61
CA LYS A 137 11.99 11.04 7.96
C LYS A 137 11.36 10.90 6.56
N LYS A 138 11.39 9.74 5.88
CA LYS A 138 11.03 9.70 4.43
C LYS A 138 9.58 9.38 4.04
N ILE A 139 8.65 9.07 4.95
CA ILE A 139 7.33 8.52 4.55
C ILE A 139 6.11 9.44 4.80
N PHE A 140 6.19 10.51 5.60
CA PHE A 140 4.99 11.25 6.04
C PHE A 140 4.62 12.52 5.27
N LEU A 141 4.80 12.55 3.94
CA LEU A 141 4.24 13.60 3.07
C LEU A 141 3.54 12.98 1.87
N LEU A 142 2.39 12.35 2.12
CA LEU A 142 1.33 12.08 1.15
C LEU A 142 -0.01 12.40 1.81
#